data_AF-A0A811PPN2-F1
#
_entry.id   AF-A0A811PPN2-F1
#
_cell.length_a   1.000
_cell.length_b   1.000
_cell.length_c   1.000
_cell.angle_alpha   90.00
_cell.angle_beta   90.00
_cell.angle_gamma   90.00
#
_symmetry.space_group_name_H-M   'P 1'
#
loop_
_entity.id
_entity.type
_entity.pdbx_description
1 polymer ?
#
loop_
_entity_poly.entity_id
_entity_poly.type
_entity_poly.pdbx_seq_one_letter_code
_entity_poly.pdbx_strand_id
1 'polypeptide(L)'
;MAFRDFHGDESEFAFLMFIAENAQVLEKMNIVLEFRKPYKPEELASKMMALDNARWASGSKKVGYKFSQLGEGGGSVWNHRLAFDFNCNDPFLYL
;
A
#
# COMPACT_ATOMS: atom_id res chain seq x y z
N MET A 1 6.71 3.16 1.99
CA MET A 1 6.24 1.82 1.58
C MET A 1 5.63 1.85 0.18
N ALA A 2 5.76 0.75 -0.58
CA ALA A 2 5.01 0.52 -1.81
C ALA A 2 4.35 -0.87 -1.74
N PHE A 3 3.04 -0.93 -2.00
CA PHE A 3 2.24 -2.15 -2.10
C PHE A 3 1.87 -2.32 -3.57
N ARG A 4 2.32 -3.40 -4.20
CA ARG A 4 2.10 -3.65 -5.64
C ARG A 4 1.09 -4.76 -5.83
N ASP A 5 0.56 -4.85 -7.04
CA ASP A 5 -0.38 -5.88 -7.47
C ASP A 5 -1.58 -5.98 -6.51
N PHE A 6 -2.13 -4.82 -6.11
CA PHE A 6 -3.34 -4.77 -5.29
C PHE A 6 -4.54 -5.20 -6.13
N HIS A 7 -5.18 -6.29 -5.72
CA HIS A 7 -6.34 -6.87 -6.38
C HIS A 7 -7.65 -6.30 -5.83
N GLY A 8 -7.63 -5.76 -4.62
CA GLY A 8 -8.82 -5.22 -3.95
C GLY A 8 -9.49 -6.19 -3.00
N ASP A 9 -8.85 -7.30 -2.66
CA ASP A 9 -9.40 -8.28 -1.74
C ASP A 9 -9.52 -7.70 -0.31
N GLU A 10 -10.48 -8.20 0.46
CA GLU A 10 -10.70 -7.75 1.85
C GLU A 10 -9.45 -7.92 2.73
N SER A 11 -8.70 -9.00 2.54
CA SER A 11 -7.47 -9.26 3.28
C SER A 11 -6.36 -8.26 2.94
N GLU A 12 -6.18 -7.95 1.66
CA GLU A 12 -5.22 -6.94 1.21
C GLU A 12 -5.59 -5.57 1.76
N PHE A 13 -6.88 -5.22 1.71
CA PHE A 13 -7.38 -3.96 2.24
C PHE A 13 -7.21 -3.86 3.77
N ALA A 14 -7.56 -4.91 4.51
CA ALA A 14 -7.38 -4.98 5.95
C ALA A 14 -5.90 -4.83 6.35
N PHE A 15 -4.99 -5.43 5.57
CA PHE A 15 -3.56 -5.23 5.76
C PHE A 15 -3.15 -3.77 5.55
N LEU A 16 -3.57 -3.12 4.46
CA LEU A 16 -3.26 -1.71 4.22
C LEU A 16 -3.80 -0.81 5.34
N MET A 17 -5.01 -1.10 5.84
CA MET A 17 -5.61 -0.38 6.96
C MET A 17 -4.77 -0.55 8.22
N PHE A 18 -4.38 -1.78 8.56
CA PHE A 18 -3.51 -2.06 9.70
C PHE A 18 -2.21 -1.25 9.64
N ILE A 19 -1.54 -1.24 8.48
CA ILE A 19 -0.32 -0.44 8.29
C ILE A 19 -0.62 1.04 8.51
N ALA A 20 -1.66 1.60 7.88
CA ALA A 20 -2.00 3.01 8.02
C ALA A 20 -2.27 3.40 9.48
N GLU A 21 -2.97 2.56 10.23
CA GLU A 21 -3.39 2.82 11.61
C GLU A 21 -2.32 2.55 12.67
N ASN A 22 -1.24 1.82 12.35
CA ASN A 22 -0.23 1.43 13.32
C ASN A 22 1.18 1.94 12.99
N ALA A 23 1.47 2.26 11.73
CA ALA A 23 2.81 2.67 11.33
C ALA A 23 3.08 4.16 11.61
N GLN A 24 3.75 4.46 12.72
CA GLN A 24 3.98 5.83 13.19
C GLN A 24 4.98 6.61 12.33
N VAL A 25 6.03 5.96 11.84
CA VAL A 25 7.07 6.63 11.03
C VAL A 25 6.84 6.46 9.53
N LEU A 26 5.63 6.03 9.14
CA LEU A 26 5.28 5.85 7.73
C LEU A 26 5.10 7.20 7.04
N GLU A 27 6.10 7.58 6.25
CA GLU A 27 6.08 8.83 5.49
C GLU A 27 5.15 8.80 4.27
N LYS A 28 5.06 7.66 3.57
CA LYS A 28 4.26 7.52 2.36
C LYS A 28 3.90 6.07 2.06
N MET A 29 2.64 5.83 1.70
CA MET A 29 2.15 4.57 1.16
C MET A 29 1.84 4.73 -0.33
N ASN A 30 2.46 3.92 -1.20
CA ASN A 30 2.14 3.92 -2.63
C ASN A 30 1.48 2.59 -3.00
N ILE A 31 0.25 2.62 -3.50
CA ILE A 31 -0.50 1.42 -3.89
C ILE A 31 -0.51 1.35 -5.41
N VAL A 32 -0.06 0.23 -5.97
CA VAL A 32 -0.12 -0.07 -7.39
C VAL A 32 -1.21 -1.11 -7.62
N LEU A 33 -2.22 -0.71 -8.38
CA LEU A 33 -3.43 -1.47 -8.67
C LEU A 33 -3.22 -2.33 -9.91
N GLU A 34 -3.59 -3.60 -9.83
CA GLU A 34 -3.60 -4.48 -11.01
C GLU A 34 -4.98 -4.48 -11.68
N PHE A 35 -5.02 -4.21 -12.99
CA PHE A 35 -6.25 -4.35 -13.77
C PHE A 35 -6.52 -5.83 -14.08
N ARG A 36 -7.19 -6.55 -13.17
CA ARG A 36 -7.78 -7.87 -13.46
C ARG A 36 -9.31 -7.80 -13.40
N LYS A 37 -9.99 -8.47 -14.34
CA LYS A 37 -11.46 -8.60 -14.40
C LYS A 37 -11.92 -9.85 -13.61
N PRO A 38 -13.11 -9.86 -12.98
CA PRO A 38 -14.15 -8.83 -13.02
C PRO A 38 -13.95 -7.79 -11.90
N TYR A 39 -13.62 -6.58 -12.33
CA TYR A 39 -13.30 -5.45 -11.46
C TYR A 39 -14.59 -4.73 -11.06
N LYS A 40 -14.80 -4.52 -9.76
CA LYS A 40 -15.88 -3.66 -9.24
C LYS A 40 -15.32 -2.29 -8.89
N PRO A 41 -15.36 -1.31 -9.81
CA PRO A 41 -14.74 0.01 -9.59
C PRO A 41 -15.29 0.75 -8.38
N GLU A 42 -16.59 0.58 -8.08
CA GLU A 42 -17.25 1.24 -6.94
C GLU A 42 -16.76 0.72 -5.58
N GLU A 43 -16.55 -0.59 -5.47
CA GLU A 43 -16.04 -1.22 -4.25
C GLU A 43 -14.62 -0.76 -3.95
N LEU A 44 -13.77 -0.73 -4.98
CA LEU A 44 -12.42 -0.21 -4.86
C LEU A 44 -12.39 1.27 -4.49
N ALA A 45 -13.22 2.09 -5.15
CA ALA A 45 -13.30 3.52 -4.84
C ALA A 45 -13.70 3.74 -3.38
N SER A 46 -14.61 2.92 -2.88
CA SER A 46 -15.03 2.94 -1.47
C SER A 46 -13.88 2.56 -0.52
N LYS A 47 -13.11 1.52 -0.85
CA LYS A 47 -11.91 1.10 -0.11
C LYS A 47 -10.82 2.19 -0.12
N MET A 48 -10.53 2.78 -1.27
CA MET A 48 -9.59 3.90 -1.37
C MET A 48 -10.04 5.08 -0.53
N MET A 49 -11.32 5.44 -0.60
CA MET A 49 -11.89 6.52 0.22
C MET A 49 -11.80 6.19 1.72
N ALA A 50 -12.01 4.94 2.11
CA ALA A 50 -11.86 4.51 3.50
C ALA A 50 -10.39 4.59 3.96
N LEU A 51 -9.43 4.11 3.17
CA LEU A 51 -8.00 4.22 3.47
C LEU A 51 -7.55 5.69 3.54
N ASP A 52 -8.10 6.51 2.67
CA ASP A 52 -7.90 7.93 2.64
C ASP A 52 -8.38 8.63 3.91
N ASN A 53 -9.42 8.10 4.57
CA ASN A 53 -9.97 8.64 5.81
C ASN A 53 -9.53 7.85 7.05
N ALA A 54 -8.60 6.90 6.89
CA ALA A 54 -8.06 6.12 8.00
C ALA A 54 -7.43 7.03 9.06
N ARG A 55 -7.38 6.54 10.30
CA ARG A 55 -6.69 7.26 11.38
C ARG A 55 -5.19 6.97 11.29
N TRP A 56 -4.50 7.69 10.40
CA TRP A 56 -3.07 7.49 10.13
C TRP A 56 -2.23 7.70 11.40
N ALA A 57 -1.53 6.64 11.84
CA ALA A 57 -0.64 6.70 13.02
C ALA A 57 0.50 7.71 12.85
N SER A 58 0.96 7.94 11.61
CA SER A 58 2.00 8.92 11.31
C SER A 58 1.53 10.37 11.36
N GLY A 59 0.26 10.62 11.66
CA GLY A 59 -0.32 11.97 11.77
C GLY A 59 -0.43 12.74 10.46
N SER A 60 0.11 12.20 9.35
CA SER A 60 0.01 12.81 8.03
C SER A 60 -0.46 11.80 6.99
N LYS A 61 -1.48 12.18 6.22
CA LYS A 61 -2.02 11.36 5.14
C LYS A 61 -1.17 11.53 3.89
N LYS A 62 -0.41 10.49 3.54
CA LYS A 62 0.39 10.44 2.30
C LYS A 62 0.24 9.09 1.63
N VAL A 63 -0.97 8.81 1.13
CA VAL A 63 -1.24 7.67 0.25
C VAL A 63 -1.26 8.13 -1.21
N GLY A 64 -0.67 7.34 -2.09
CA GLY A 64 -0.67 7.57 -3.54
C GLY A 64 -1.06 6.31 -4.29
N TYR A 65 -1.95 6.46 -5.27
CA TYR A 65 -2.46 5.36 -6.07
C TYR A 65 -1.89 5.42 -7.48
N LYS A 66 -1.48 4.27 -8.02
CA LYS A 66 -1.01 4.11 -9.39
C LYS A 66 -1.65 2.87 -9.98
N PHE A 67 -1.89 2.87 -11.28
CA PHE A 67 -2.34 1.66 -11.99
C PHE A 67 -1.12 1.02 -12.66
N SER A 68 -1.01 -0.31 -12.57
CA SER A 68 -0.04 -1.06 -13.36
C SER A 68 -0.42 -0.97 -14.84
N GLN A 69 0.51 -0.57 -15.72
CA GLN A 69 0.28 -0.72 -17.15
C GLN A 69 0.30 -2.21 -17.51
N LEU A 70 -0.74 -2.66 -18.20
CA LEU A 70 -0.87 -4.02 -18.71
C LEU A 70 0.29 -4.28 -19.69
N GLY A 71 1.30 -5.04 -19.27
CA GLY A 71 2.51 -5.33 -20.08
C GLY A 71 3.85 -4.97 -19.42
N GLU A 72 3.85 -4.20 -18.32
CA GLU A 72 5.02 -4.05 -17.43
C GLU A 72 5.06 -5.16 -16.36
N GLY A 73 4.46 -6.31 -16.65
CA GLY A 73 4.64 -7.52 -15.85
C GLY A 73 6.01 -8.10 -16.12
N GLY A 74 6.98 -7.86 -15.23
CA GLY A 74 8.24 -8.61 -15.26
C GLY A 74 9.53 -7.83 -15.06
N GLY A 75 9.50 -6.56 -14.66
CA GLY A 75 10.70 -5.92 -14.13
C GLY A 75 10.90 -6.35 -12.68
N SER A 76 11.90 -7.20 -12.39
CA SER A 76 12.26 -7.57 -11.03
C SER A 76 12.72 -6.35 -10.23
N VAL A 77 11.78 -5.59 -9.66
CA VAL A 77 12.05 -4.53 -8.66
C VAL A 77 12.19 -5.17 -7.26
N TRP A 78 12.24 -6.49 -7.17
CA TRP A 78 12.63 -7.21 -5.96
C TRP A 78 14.15 -7.14 -5.81
N ASN A 79 14.64 -6.04 -5.24
CA ASN A 79 15.98 -6.03 -4.69
C ASN A 79 15.89 -6.53 -3.26
N HIS A 80 16.07 -7.85 -3.06
CA HIS A 80 16.07 -8.46 -1.73
C HIS A 80 17.03 -7.76 -0.75
N ARG A 81 18.11 -7.12 -1.25
CA ARG A 81 19.02 -6.36 -0.40
C ARG A 81 18.37 -5.13 0.24
N LEU A 82 17.45 -4.46 -0.46
CA LEU A 82 16.66 -3.35 0.09
C LEU A 82 15.60 -3.83 1.08
N ALA A 83 15.04 -5.04 0.88
CA ALA A 83 14.07 -5.61 1.80
C ALA A 83 14.68 -6.02 3.15
N PHE A 84 16.00 -6.27 3.19
CA PHE A 84 16.79 -6.59 4.37
C PHE A 84 17.65 -5.41 4.87
N ASP A 85 17.42 -4.20 4.35
CA ASP A 85 18.15 -3.02 4.80
C ASP A 85 17.54 -2.48 6.12
N PHE A 86 18.09 -2.94 7.24
CA PHE A 86 17.72 -2.50 8.59
C PHE A 86 18.13 -1.05 8.91
N ASN A 87 18.79 -0.36 7.97
CA ASN A 87 19.14 1.05 8.12
C ASN A 87 17.90 1.97 7.92
N CYS A 88 16.78 1.39 7.45
CA CYS A 88 15.48 2.05 7.44
C CYS A 88 14.78 1.83 8.79
N ASN A 89 14.34 2.90 9.44
CA ASN A 89 13.59 2.80 10.69
C ASN A 89 12.35 1.92 10.48
N ASP A 90 12.17 0.93 11.34
CA ASP A 90 10.99 0.07 11.29
C ASP A 90 9.73 0.93 11.46
N PRO A 91 8.77 0.87 10.50
CA PRO A 91 7.54 1.63 10.56
C PRO A 91 6.69 1.39 11.81
N PHE A 92 6.88 0.27 12.50
CA PHE A 92 6.12 -0.17 13.68
C PHE A 92 6.87 -0.03 15.01
N LEU A 93 8.13 0.38 15.00
CA LEU A 93 8.88 0.52 16.25
C LEU A 93 8.38 1.72 17.06
N TYR A 94 7.72 1.40 18.16
CA TYR A 94 7.58 2.27 19.34
C TYR A 94 8.80 2.05 20.25
N LEU A 95 9.46 3.15 20.66
CA LEU A 95 10.21 3.21 21.92
C LEU A 95 9.26 3.64 23.04
#